data_AF-A0A5J5B5W5-F1
#
_entry.id   AF-A0A5J5B5W5-F1
#
_cell.length_a   1.000
_cell.length_b   1.000
_cell.length_c   1.000
_cell.angle_alpha   90.00
_cell.angle_beta   90.00
_cell.angle_gamma   90.00
#
_symmetry.space_group_name_H-M   'P 1'
#
loop_
_entity.id
_entity.type
_entity.pdbx_description
1 polymer ?
#
loop_
_entity_poly.entity_id
_entity_poly.type
_entity_poly.pdbx_seq_one_letter_code
_entity_poly.pdbx_strand_id
1 'polypeptide(L)'
;MESLLPLEKKLFRNKDDGADNMQLVLKLPWTHSVVLAEPHPLWVTKRLFVQVLSKIVPISRYETDLEVLDLGFHDDAEEVRIETVISMPVIVLWSGFGRLTHMFQRLQ
;
A
#
# COMPACT_ATOMS: atom_id res chain seq x y z
N MET A 1 12.75 17.82 18.06
CA MET A 1 11.70 16.78 17.93
C MET A 1 10.39 17.52 17.68
N GLU A 2 10.17 17.96 16.45
CA GLU A 2 8.91 18.63 16.10
C GLU A 2 7.83 17.55 15.93
N SER A 3 6.70 17.74 16.62
CA SER A 3 5.61 16.76 16.66
C SER A 3 4.91 16.68 15.30
N LEU A 4 4.75 15.47 14.75
CA LEU A 4 3.99 15.16 13.52
C LEU A 4 2.46 15.36 13.66
N LEU A 5 1.98 15.67 14.88
CA LEU A 5 0.57 15.80 15.24
C LEU A 5 -0.27 16.79 14.39
N PRO A 6 0.25 17.93 13.88
CA PRO A 6 -0.55 18.84 13.07
C PRO A 6 -0.87 18.30 11.66
N LEU A 7 0.02 17.47 11.11
CA LEU A 7 -0.12 16.92 9.74
C LEU A 7 -1.07 15.73 9.73
N GLU A 8 -0.99 14.84 10.73
CA GLU A 8 -1.95 13.77 10.95
C GLU A 8 -3.37 14.32 11.09
N LYS A 9 -3.54 15.38 11.88
CA LYS A 9 -4.84 16.08 12.04
C LYS A 9 -5.36 16.77 10.78
N LYS A 10 -4.55 16.90 9.72
CA LYS A 10 -5.00 17.42 8.42
C LYS A 10 -5.34 16.30 7.44
N LEU A 11 -4.62 15.17 7.50
CA LEU A 11 -4.85 14.00 6.65
C LEU A 11 -6.18 13.30 6.97
N PHE A 12 -6.52 13.16 8.25
CA PHE A 12 -7.76 12.50 8.71
C PHE A 12 -8.97 13.44 8.84
N ARG A 13 -8.87 14.70 8.37
CA ARG A 13 -9.90 15.73 8.55
C ARG A 13 -10.75 15.94 7.31
N ASN A 14 -11.12 14.86 6.66
CA ASN A 14 -12.19 14.85 5.67
C ASN A 14 -13.20 13.76 6.04
N LYS A 15 -14.48 14.16 6.07
CA LYS A 15 -15.63 13.26 6.19
C LYS A 15 -15.74 12.46 4.90
N ASP A 16 -15.02 11.36 4.81
CA ASP A 16 -15.28 10.32 3.83
C ASP A 16 -14.80 8.97 4.36
N ASP A 17 -15.32 7.89 3.77
CA ASP A 17 -15.16 6.47 4.13
C ASP A 17 -13.82 6.09 4.80
N GLY A 18 -13.87 5.23 5.82
CA GLY A 18 -12.70 4.69 6.50
C GLY A 18 -11.73 3.94 5.57
N ALA A 19 -12.21 3.43 4.43
CA ALA A 19 -11.40 2.79 3.40
C ALA A 19 -10.42 3.76 2.71
N ASP A 20 -10.85 4.99 2.41
CA ASP A 20 -10.03 6.00 1.74
C ASP A 20 -8.89 6.50 2.64
N ASN A 21 -9.12 6.51 3.95
CA ASN A 21 -8.09 6.81 4.93
C ASN A 21 -7.03 5.69 5.01
N MET A 22 -7.42 4.42 4.84
CA MET A 22 -6.46 3.29 4.83
C MET A 22 -5.55 3.33 3.61
N GLN A 23 -6.08 3.67 2.43
CA GLN A 23 -5.31 3.87 1.19
C GLN A 23 -4.14 4.85 1.40
N LEU A 24 -4.43 6.01 1.99
CA LEU A 24 -3.45 7.06 2.26
C LEU A 24 -2.37 6.59 3.24
N VAL A 25 -2.78 5.90 4.31
CA VAL A 25 -1.85 5.31 5.28
C VAL A 25 -0.93 4.31 4.60
N LEU A 26 -1.46 3.45 3.72
CA LEU A 26 -0.66 2.42 3.05
C LEU A 26 0.40 2.97 2.07
N LYS A 27 0.29 4.22 1.64
CA LYS A 27 1.29 4.90 0.79
C LYS A 27 2.39 5.61 1.57
N LEU A 28 2.26 5.75 2.89
CA LEU A 28 3.23 6.49 3.71
C LEU A 28 4.67 6.02 3.53
N PRO A 29 5.00 4.70 3.47
CA PRO A 29 6.38 4.26 3.32
C PRO A 29 7.06 4.66 2.00
N TRP A 30 6.30 5.06 0.98
CA TRP A 30 6.81 5.54 -0.30
C TRP A 30 6.85 7.06 -0.41
N THR A 31 5.95 7.75 0.30
CA THR A 31 5.78 9.21 0.20
C THR A 31 6.50 9.96 1.30
N HIS A 32 6.77 9.30 2.42
CA HIS A 32 7.41 9.88 3.58
C HIS A 32 8.63 9.03 3.91
N SER A 33 9.81 9.63 3.84
CA SER A 33 10.98 9.06 4.50
C SER A 33 10.74 9.19 6.00
N VAL A 34 10.17 8.15 6.61
CA VAL A 34 10.10 8.10 8.07
C VAL A 34 11.54 8.00 8.52
N VAL A 35 12.07 9.08 9.09
CA VAL A 35 13.32 9.08 9.85
C VAL A 35 13.01 8.34 11.16
N LEU A 36 12.73 7.05 11.05
CA LEU A 36 12.63 6.15 12.18
C LEU A 36 14.04 6.07 12.75
N ALA A 37 14.19 6.39 14.03
CA ALA A 37 15.44 6.26 14.76
C ALA A 37 15.90 4.79 14.93
N GLU A 38 15.30 3.86 14.19
CA GLU A 38 15.54 2.43 14.26
C GLU A 38 16.39 1.93 13.08
N PRO A 39 17.20 0.87 13.28
CA PRO A 39 18.08 0.30 12.27
C PRO A 39 17.35 -0.55 11.20
N HIS A 40 16.03 -0.65 11.26
CA HIS A 40 15.28 -1.55 10.37
C HIS A 40 15.17 -0.97 8.96
N PRO A 41 15.50 -1.75 7.91
CA PRO A 41 15.38 -1.28 6.54
C PRO A 41 13.94 -0.89 6.19
N LEU A 42 13.77 0.22 5.48
CA LEU A 42 12.45 0.74 5.03
C LEU A 42 11.65 -0.29 4.22
N TRP A 43 12.34 -1.20 3.52
CA TRP A 43 11.71 -2.27 2.75
C TRP A 43 10.86 -3.22 3.61
N VAL A 44 11.19 -3.39 4.90
CA VAL A 44 10.41 -4.24 5.83
C VAL A 44 9.02 -3.64 6.03
N THR A 45 8.95 -2.32 6.25
CA THR A 45 7.68 -1.61 6.42
C THR A 45 6.87 -1.61 5.13
N LYS A 46 7.50 -1.33 3.99
CA LYS A 46 6.87 -1.39 2.66
C LYS A 46 6.26 -2.77 2.40
N ARG A 47 7.02 -3.83 2.67
CA ARG A 47 6.57 -5.23 2.55
C ARG A 47 5.32 -5.49 3.39
N LEU A 48 5.34 -5.09 4.66
CA LEU A 48 4.19 -5.26 5.55
C LEU A 48 2.95 -4.54 5.02
N PHE A 49 3.12 -3.36 4.43
CA PHE A 49 2.00 -2.55 3.92
C PHE A 49 1.38 -3.19 2.67
N VAL A 50 2.19 -3.79 1.79
CA VAL A 50 1.70 -4.63 0.67
C VAL A 50 0.90 -5.82 1.18
N GLN A 51 1.35 -6.47 2.27
CA GLN A 51 0.61 -7.59 2.88
C GLN A 51 -0.71 -7.17 3.51
N VAL A 52 -0.75 -6.00 4.15
CA VAL A 52 -2.00 -5.44 4.70
C VAL A 52 -2.96 -5.13 3.57
N LEU A 53 -2.49 -4.48 2.50
CA LEU A 53 -3.28 -4.19 1.31
C LEU A 53 -3.98 -5.44 0.78
N SER A 54 -3.23 -6.54 0.57
CA SER A 54 -3.79 -7.77 0.00
C SER A 54 -4.91 -8.41 0.83
N LYS A 55 -5.00 -8.06 2.12
CA LYS A 55 -6.03 -8.52 3.05
C LYS A 55 -7.21 -7.56 3.20
N ILE A 56 -7.02 -6.26 2.95
CA ILE A 56 -8.09 -5.25 3.09
C ILE A 56 -8.78 -4.89 1.78
N VAL A 57 -8.11 -5.07 0.64
CA VAL A 57 -8.67 -4.93 -0.71
C VAL A 57 -10.01 -5.66 -0.90
N PRO A 58 -10.28 -6.84 -0.32
CA PRO A 58 -11.59 -7.51 -0.38
C PRO A 58 -12.73 -6.73 0.28
N ILE A 59 -12.40 -5.89 1.26
CA ILE A 59 -13.33 -5.14 2.09
C ILE A 59 -13.63 -3.77 1.44
N SER A 60 -12.71 -3.28 0.61
CA SER A 60 -12.85 -2.01 -0.09
C SER A 60 -13.81 -2.13 -1.27
N ARG A 61 -14.78 -1.20 -1.32
CA ARG A 61 -15.80 -1.11 -2.37
C ARG A 61 -15.33 -0.36 -3.62
N TYR A 62 -14.12 0.20 -3.60
CA TYR A 62 -13.64 1.09 -4.67
C TYR A 62 -12.61 0.42 -5.58
N GLU A 63 -12.72 0.74 -6.87
CA GLU A 63 -11.89 0.23 -7.97
C GLU A 63 -10.50 0.90 -8.01
N THR A 64 -10.32 1.99 -7.25
CA THR A 64 -9.14 2.89 -7.22
C THR A 64 -7.92 2.36 -6.44
N ASP A 65 -7.95 1.10 -6.02
CA ASP A 65 -7.25 0.64 -4.80
C ASP A 65 -5.87 -0.01 -5.01
N LEU A 66 -5.26 0.11 -6.18
CA LEU A 66 -4.06 -0.67 -6.54
C LEU A 66 -2.78 0.16 -6.67
N GLU A 67 -2.83 1.45 -6.39
CA GLU A 67 -1.64 2.32 -6.48
C GLU A 67 -0.50 1.87 -5.55
N VAL A 68 -0.81 1.29 -4.39
CA VAL A 68 0.21 0.71 -3.49
C VAL A 68 0.86 -0.53 -4.10
N LEU A 69 0.12 -1.34 -4.88
CA LEU A 69 0.74 -2.44 -5.64
C LEU A 69 1.62 -1.90 -6.76
N ASP A 70 1.20 -0.83 -7.43
CA ASP A 70 2.02 -0.18 -8.45
C ASP A 70 3.32 0.34 -7.87
N LEU A 71 3.26 1.03 -6.72
CA LEU A 71 4.42 1.48 -5.97
C LEU A 71 5.33 0.30 -5.55
N GLY A 72 4.74 -0.79 -5.05
CA GLY A 72 5.48 -1.98 -4.66
C GLY A 72 6.12 -2.72 -5.83
N PHE A 73 5.47 -2.74 -6.99
CA PHE A 73 5.95 -3.42 -8.19
C PHE A 73 7.19 -2.73 -8.79
N HIS A 74 7.28 -1.41 -8.65
CA HIS A 74 8.41 -0.59 -9.14
C HIS A 74 9.38 -0.19 -8.03
N ASP A 75 9.29 -0.81 -6.85
CA ASP A 75 10.18 -0.47 -5.74
C ASP A 75 11.63 -0.88 -6.01
N ASP A 76 12.59 -0.11 -5.52
CA ASP A 76 14.02 -0.40 -5.66
C ASP A 76 14.41 -1.69 -4.92
N ALA A 77 13.76 -1.99 -3.79
CA ALA A 77 14.03 -3.18 -3.00
C ALA A 77 13.39 -4.43 -3.61
N GLU A 78 14.19 -5.46 -3.87
CA GLU A 78 13.73 -6.72 -4.45
C GLU A 78 12.70 -7.42 -3.57
N GLU A 79 12.86 -7.35 -2.26
CA GLU A 79 11.97 -7.93 -1.26
C GLU A 79 10.54 -7.36 -1.37
N VAL A 80 10.42 -6.07 -1.70
CA VAL A 80 9.13 -5.39 -1.87
C VAL A 80 8.48 -5.81 -3.18
N ARG A 81 9.25 -5.92 -4.27
CA ARG A 81 8.75 -6.39 -5.57
C ARG A 81 8.25 -7.83 -5.49
N ILE A 82 9.03 -8.72 -4.87
CA ILE A 82 8.65 -10.14 -4.67
C ILE A 82 7.35 -10.24 -3.88
N GLU A 83 7.24 -9.53 -2.75
CA GLU A 83 6.01 -9.56 -1.95
C GLU A 83 4.80 -9.01 -2.70
N THR A 84 5.00 -8.00 -3.56
CA THR A 84 3.94 -7.45 -4.41
C THR A 84 3.40 -8.52 -5.35
N VAL A 85 4.27 -9.27 -6.02
CA VAL A 85 3.87 -10.38 -6.89
C VAL A 85 3.17 -11.49 -6.09
N ILE A 86 3.65 -11.82 -4.89
CA ILE A 86 3.02 -12.82 -4.00
C ILE A 86 1.62 -12.36 -3.53
N SER A 87 1.43 -11.05 -3.35
CA SER A 87 0.17 -10.47 -2.90
C SER A 87 -0.89 -10.40 -4.00
N MET A 88 -0.50 -10.39 -5.28
CA MET A 88 -1.44 -10.38 -6.41
C MET A 88 -2.41 -11.59 -6.40
N PRO A 89 -1.95 -12.85 -6.28
CA PRO A 89 -2.84 -14.01 -6.13
C PRO A 89 -3.81 -13.89 -4.95
N VAL A 90 -3.38 -13.33 -3.82
CA VAL A 90 -4.25 -13.12 -2.65
C VAL A 90 -5.38 -12.16 -3.01
N ILE A 91 -5.07 -11.06 -3.70
CA ILE A 91 -6.08 -10.10 -4.15
C ILE A 91 -7.04 -10.73 -5.16
N VAL A 92 -6.54 -11.50 -6.11
CA VAL A 92 -7.37 -12.23 -7.09
C VAL A 92 -8.31 -13.21 -6.39
N LEU A 93 -7.81 -13.96 -5.40
CA LEU A 93 -8.61 -14.91 -4.63
C LEU A 93 -9.84 -14.25 -4.02
N TRP A 94 -9.68 -13.02 -3.53
CA TRP A 94 -10.75 -12.33 -2.81
C TRP A 94 -11.62 -11.40 -3.67
N SER A 95 -11.09 -10.87 -4.78
CA SER A 95 -11.76 -9.83 -5.57
C SER A 95 -11.95 -10.18 -7.05
N GLY A 96 -11.52 -11.38 -7.45
CA GLY A 96 -11.58 -11.86 -8.83
C GLY A 96 -10.45 -11.32 -9.70
N PHE A 97 -10.23 -11.98 -10.84
CA PHE A 97 -9.16 -11.66 -11.78
C PHE A 97 -9.30 -10.26 -12.41
N GLY A 98 -10.55 -9.84 -12.67
CA GLY A 98 -10.86 -8.58 -13.35
C GLY A 98 -10.16 -7.37 -12.74
N ARG A 99 -10.03 -7.36 -11.40
CA ARG A 99 -9.45 -6.24 -10.65
C ARG A 99 -7.97 -6.00 -10.94
N LEU A 100 -7.19 -7.06 -11.22
CA LEU A 100 -5.75 -6.95 -11.49
C LEU A 100 -5.40 -6.98 -12.98
N THR A 101 -6.38 -6.91 -13.89
CA THR A 101 -6.15 -7.09 -15.33
C THR A 101 -5.06 -6.15 -15.86
N HIS A 102 -5.05 -4.88 -15.43
CA HIS A 102 -4.04 -3.90 -15.85
C HIS A 102 -2.63 -4.21 -15.31
N MET A 103 -2.52 -4.83 -14.13
CA MET A 103 -1.23 -5.21 -13.55
C MET A 103 -0.63 -6.40 -14.28
N PHE A 104 -1.44 -7.40 -14.62
CA PHE A 104 -0.96 -8.59 -15.34
C PHE A 104 -0.44 -8.28 -16.74
N GLN A 105 -1.00 -7.28 -17.41
CA GLN A 105 -0.49 -6.81 -18.71
C GLN A 105 0.94 -6.26 -18.63
N ARG A 106 1.41 -5.87 -17.44
CA ARG A 106 2.75 -5.30 -17.21
C ARG A 106 3.79 -6.35 -16.81
N LEU A 107 3.37 -7.60 -16.61
CA LEU A 107 4.26 -8.74 -16.37
C LEU A 107 4.81 -9.38 -17.65
N GLN A 108 4.25 -9.01 -18.81
CA GLN A 108 4.70 -9.44 -20.14
C GLN A 108 5.88 -8.58 -20.60
#